data_AF-A0A354GA67-F1
#
_entry.id   AF-A0A354GA67-F1
#
_cell.length_a   1.000
_cell.length_b   1.000
_cell.length_c   1.000
_cell.angle_alpha   90.00
_cell.angle_beta   90.00
_cell.angle_gamma   90.00
#
_symmetry.space_group_name_H-M   'P 1'
#
loop_
_entity.id
_entity.type
_entity.pdbx_description
1 polymer ?
#
loop_
_entity_poly.entity_id
_entity_poly.type
_entity_poly.pdbx_seq_one_letter_code
_entity_poly.pdbx_strand_id
1 'polypeptide(L)'
;MLIFKKVKIVSIVLFSVVLFFFIVFLIIPSNKIVLKGIKNIKLDKGLLTKSNSSNCDVLVLTIDDSSLNYLEEKGILYPWPRLIYSKIIEYLLAKGAKIVILNDNLFHNDYDRKTRGIMGVESDKALSETIKSNKVIVPVTVSNQNNVYEVRYPKDLFIMNNNFGFNSIFTENNGIVRKYKLGIDTVDGYLPSIAFKTYQMLNNKNNYNVAGAKIMST
;
A
#
# COMPACT_ATOMS: atom_id res chain seq x y z
N MET A 1 -14.32 69.39 23.08
CA MET A 1 -12.98 68.76 23.02
C MET A 1 -12.97 67.24 23.27
N LEU A 2 -13.81 66.70 24.17
CA LEU A 2 -13.89 65.26 24.48
C LEU A 2 -14.34 64.36 23.31
N ILE A 3 -15.23 64.85 22.44
CA ILE A 3 -15.77 64.08 21.30
C ILE A 3 -14.67 63.78 20.26
N PHE A 4 -13.83 64.77 19.94
CA PHE A 4 -12.70 64.58 19.00
C PHE A 4 -11.64 63.60 19.51
N LYS A 5 -11.41 63.55 20.83
CA LYS A 5 -10.51 62.53 21.43
C LYS A 5 -11.09 61.11 21.29
N LYS A 6 -12.40 60.93 21.50
CA LYS A 6 -13.05 59.61 21.34
C LYS A 6 -12.97 59.09 19.90
N VAL A 7 -13.21 59.94 18.90
CA VAL A 7 -13.14 59.56 17.48
C VAL A 7 -11.74 59.11 17.07
N LYS A 8 -10.68 59.78 17.54
CA LYS A 8 -9.29 59.38 17.27
C LYS A 8 -8.94 58.01 17.87
N ILE A 9 -9.39 57.73 19.10
CA ILE A 9 -9.12 56.44 19.76
C ILE A 9 -9.79 55.29 19.00
N VAL A 10 -11.05 55.45 18.59
CA VAL A 10 -11.78 54.42 17.84
C VAL A 10 -11.10 54.12 16.50
N SER A 11 -10.64 55.14 15.78
CA SER A 11 -9.94 54.97 14.50
C SER A 11 -8.61 54.21 14.65
N ILE A 12 -7.82 54.51 15.68
CA ILE A 12 -6.56 53.81 15.96
C ILE A 12 -6.82 52.34 16.30
N VAL A 13 -7.83 52.04 17.11
CA VAL A 13 -8.20 50.67 17.46
C VAL A 13 -8.64 49.89 16.21
N LEU A 14 -9.50 50.50 15.37
CA LEU A 14 -9.95 49.88 14.14
C LEU A 14 -8.79 49.59 13.17
N PHE A 15 -7.89 50.55 13.00
CA PHE A 15 -6.70 50.39 12.16
C PHE A 15 -5.79 49.26 12.69
N SER A 16 -5.59 49.18 14.00
CA SER A 16 -4.79 48.12 14.64
C SER A 16 -5.39 46.73 14.39
N VAL A 17 -6.72 46.59 14.50
CA VAL A 17 -7.42 45.32 14.21
C VAL A 17 -7.27 44.93 12.75
N VAL A 18 -7.48 45.87 11.81
CA VAL A 18 -7.32 45.61 10.37
C VAL A 18 -5.89 45.22 10.03
N LEU A 19 -4.90 45.94 10.58
CA LEU A 19 -3.48 45.65 10.38
C LEU A 19 -3.11 44.27 10.95
N PHE A 20 -3.64 43.89 12.11
CA PHE A 20 -3.45 42.55 12.68
C PHE A 20 -3.98 41.46 11.75
N PHE A 21 -5.22 41.60 11.26
CA PHE A 21 -5.79 40.64 10.30
C PHE A 21 -5.01 40.60 8.99
N PHE A 22 -4.51 41.73 8.50
CA PHE A 22 -3.68 41.79 7.30
C PHE A 22 -2.34 41.06 7.49
N ILE A 23 -1.68 41.25 8.64
CA ILE A 23 -0.44 40.54 8.98
C ILE A 23 -0.70 39.02 9.10
N VAL A 24 -1.77 38.62 9.80
CA VAL A 24 -2.17 37.22 9.89
C VAL A 24 -2.48 36.64 8.50
N PHE A 25 -3.16 37.41 7.64
CA PHE A 25 -3.46 37.03 6.26
C PHE A 25 -2.21 36.91 5.38
N LEU A 26 -1.12 37.64 5.65
CA LEU A 26 0.15 37.48 4.95
C LEU A 26 0.96 36.28 5.48
N ILE A 27 0.88 35.99 6.78
CA ILE A 27 1.63 34.90 7.40
C ILE A 27 1.01 33.52 7.11
N ILE A 28 -0.32 33.41 7.12
CA ILE A 28 -1.02 32.12 6.92
C ILE A 28 -0.71 31.46 5.56
N PRO A 29 -0.77 32.15 4.41
CA PRO A 29 -0.46 31.55 3.11
C PRO A 29 1.02 31.17 2.98
N SER A 30 1.89 31.94 3.64
CA SER A 30 3.32 31.69 3.68
C SER A 30 3.66 30.43 4.47
N ASN A 31 2.80 30.04 5.41
CA ASN A 31 2.99 28.85 6.23
C ASN A 31 2.40 27.60 5.56
N LYS A 32 3.23 26.93 4.76
CA LYS A 32 2.90 25.66 4.07
C LYS A 32 2.31 24.60 5.01
N ILE A 33 2.66 24.62 6.30
CA ILE A 33 2.17 23.66 7.30
C ILE A 33 0.67 23.86 7.54
N VAL A 34 0.23 25.11 7.71
CA VAL A 34 -1.18 25.44 7.98
C VAL A 34 -2.04 25.11 6.77
N LEU A 35 -1.60 25.49 5.56
CA LEU A 35 -2.30 25.13 4.32
C LEU A 35 -2.40 23.62 4.10
N LYS A 36 -1.32 22.88 4.39
CA LYS A 36 -1.33 21.40 4.35
C LYS A 36 -2.35 20.84 5.36
N GLY A 37 -2.40 21.38 6.57
CA GLY A 37 -3.36 20.99 7.60
C GLY A 37 -4.82 21.14 7.14
N ILE A 38 -5.19 22.32 6.62
CA ILE A 38 -6.54 22.58 6.10
C ILE A 38 -6.87 21.63 4.94
N LYS A 39 -5.93 21.42 4.01
CA LYS A 39 -6.09 20.49 2.89
C LYS A 39 -6.31 19.06 3.36
N ASN A 40 -5.55 18.62 4.38
CA ASN A 40 -5.69 17.29 4.97
C ASN A 40 -7.06 17.12 5.62
N ILE A 41 -7.54 18.09 6.40
CA ILE A 41 -8.88 18.05 7.01
C ILE A 41 -9.97 17.92 5.94
N LYS A 42 -9.87 18.68 4.85
CA LYS A 42 -10.83 18.60 3.74
C LYS A 42 -10.79 17.23 3.06
N LEU A 43 -9.59 16.67 2.84
CA LEU A 43 -9.43 15.35 2.24
C LEU A 43 -10.02 14.26 3.14
N ASP A 44 -9.71 14.29 4.44
CA ASP A 44 -10.17 13.29 5.41
C ASP A 44 -11.69 13.27 5.49
N LYS A 45 -12.34 14.44 5.56
CA LYS A 45 -13.80 14.54 5.47
C LYS A 45 -14.35 13.94 4.18
N GLY A 46 -13.70 14.21 3.05
CA GLY A 46 -14.09 13.67 1.76
C GLY A 46 -13.93 12.14 1.66
N LEU A 47 -12.94 11.56 2.33
CA LEU A 47 -12.76 10.11 2.37
C LEU A 47 -13.82 9.43 3.26
N LEU A 48 -14.16 10.04 4.40
CA LEU A 48 -15.19 9.51 5.30
C LEU A 48 -16.59 9.52 4.69
N THR A 49 -16.90 10.51 3.86
CA THR A 49 -18.21 10.62 3.20
C THR A 49 -18.29 9.81 1.91
N LYS A 50 -17.16 9.34 1.38
CA LYS A 50 -17.12 8.52 0.16
C LYS A 50 -17.37 7.06 0.50
N SER A 51 -18.64 6.70 0.58
CA SER A 51 -19.08 5.30 0.47
C SER A 51 -18.86 4.84 -0.97
N ASN A 52 -17.74 4.18 -1.24
CA ASN A 52 -17.65 3.36 -2.45
C ASN A 52 -18.27 2.00 -2.13
N SER A 53 -19.17 1.53 -2.98
CA SER A 53 -19.62 0.14 -2.94
C SER A 53 -18.41 -0.79 -3.13
N SER A 54 -18.44 -1.96 -2.49
CA SER A 54 -17.43 -3.00 -2.70
C SER A 54 -17.37 -3.35 -4.18
N ASN A 55 -16.15 -3.49 -4.71
CA ASN A 55 -15.98 -3.97 -6.08
C ASN A 55 -16.17 -5.49 -6.10
N CYS A 56 -17.21 -5.97 -6.78
CA CYS A 56 -17.51 -7.40 -6.89
C CYS A 56 -16.44 -8.20 -7.65
N ASP A 57 -15.52 -7.54 -8.35
CA ASP A 57 -14.44 -8.18 -9.11
C ASP A 57 -13.25 -8.61 -8.24
N VAL A 58 -13.21 -8.21 -6.96
CA VAL A 58 -12.10 -8.52 -6.05
C VAL A 58 -12.59 -9.44 -4.93
N LEU A 59 -12.07 -10.67 -4.92
CA LEU A 59 -12.25 -11.60 -3.81
C LEU A 59 -11.02 -11.52 -2.89
N VAL A 60 -11.24 -11.14 -1.63
CA VAL A 60 -10.21 -11.18 -0.60
C VAL A 60 -10.41 -12.45 0.21
N LEU A 61 -9.41 -13.33 0.19
CA LEU A 61 -9.37 -14.52 1.04
C LEU A 61 -8.48 -14.21 2.24
N THR A 62 -9.09 -14.16 3.41
CA THR A 62 -8.38 -13.97 4.69
C THR A 62 -8.29 -15.29 5.42
N ILE A 63 -7.15 -15.53 6.07
CA ILE A 63 -6.97 -16.65 7.00
C ILE A 63 -7.18 -16.07 8.40
N ASP A 64 -8.24 -16.50 9.08
CA ASP A 64 -8.53 -16.12 10.45
C ASP A 64 -8.22 -17.26 11.44
N ASP A 65 -8.25 -16.95 12.73
CA ASP A 65 -7.94 -17.93 13.78
C ASP A 65 -8.89 -19.14 13.75
N SER A 66 -10.16 -18.94 13.37
CA SER A 66 -11.13 -20.03 13.23
C SER A 66 -10.74 -20.99 12.11
N SER A 67 -10.28 -20.48 10.97
CA SER A 67 -9.78 -21.28 9.84
C SER A 67 -8.50 -22.03 10.23
N LEU A 68 -7.61 -21.40 11.01
CA LEU A 68 -6.40 -22.04 11.52
C LEU A 68 -6.74 -23.19 12.47
N ASN A 69 -7.61 -22.95 13.45
CA ASN A 69 -8.04 -23.97 14.42
C ASN A 69 -8.73 -25.14 13.72
N TYR A 70 -9.63 -24.87 12.77
CA TYR A 70 -10.29 -25.91 11.98
C TYR A 70 -9.29 -26.81 11.26
N LEU A 71 -8.25 -26.24 10.65
CA LEU A 71 -7.23 -27.00 9.94
C LEU A 71 -6.29 -27.74 10.89
N GLU A 72 -5.97 -27.14 12.04
CA GLU A 72 -5.19 -27.78 13.09
C GLU A 72 -5.91 -29.03 13.64
N GLU A 73 -7.23 -28.98 13.85
CA GLU A 73 -8.06 -30.14 14.21
C GLU A 73 -8.01 -31.25 13.14
N LYS A 74 -7.78 -30.90 11.87
CA LYS A 74 -7.54 -31.84 10.77
C LYS A 74 -6.07 -32.22 10.61
N GLY A 75 -5.23 -31.81 11.55
CA GLY A 75 -3.80 -32.10 11.55
C GLY A 75 -3.02 -31.31 10.53
N ILE A 76 -3.46 -30.12 10.12
CA ILE A 76 -2.71 -29.19 9.26
C ILE A 76 -2.26 -28.00 10.13
N LEU A 77 -1.00 -28.03 10.54
CA LEU A 77 -0.42 -27.00 11.42
C LEU A 77 0.00 -25.76 10.64
N TYR A 78 -0.16 -24.60 11.27
CA TYR A 78 0.41 -23.34 10.81
C TYR A 78 1.89 -23.21 11.24
N PRO A 79 2.77 -22.57 10.46
CA PRO A 79 2.54 -22.09 9.09
C PRO A 79 2.29 -23.24 8.12
N TRP A 80 1.39 -23.03 7.16
CA TRP A 80 1.07 -24.06 6.17
C TRP A 80 2.26 -24.32 5.25
N PRO A 81 2.47 -25.57 4.79
CA PRO A 81 3.43 -25.84 3.74
C PRO A 81 3.10 -25.03 2.49
N ARG A 82 4.13 -24.50 1.82
CA ARG A 82 3.99 -23.78 0.55
C ARG A 82 3.28 -24.56 -0.56
N LEU A 83 3.35 -25.89 -0.51
CA LEU A 83 2.55 -26.79 -1.35
C LEU A 83 1.04 -26.52 -1.22
N ILE A 84 0.53 -26.14 -0.04
CA ILE A 84 -0.89 -25.80 0.16
C ILE A 84 -1.23 -24.52 -0.61
N TYR A 85 -0.39 -23.48 -0.53
CA TYR A 85 -0.61 -22.25 -1.30
C TYR A 85 -0.60 -22.52 -2.80
N SER A 86 0.31 -23.37 -3.30
CA SER A 86 0.33 -23.81 -4.70
C SER A 86 -1.03 -24.39 -5.12
N LYS A 87 -1.57 -25.35 -4.37
CA LYS A 87 -2.89 -25.96 -4.66
C LYS A 87 -4.04 -24.96 -4.61
N ILE A 88 -4.02 -24.02 -3.67
CA ILE A 88 -5.03 -22.96 -3.58
C ILE A 88 -4.97 -22.05 -4.82
N ILE A 89 -3.78 -21.63 -5.23
CA ILE A 89 -3.58 -20.79 -6.43
C ILE A 89 -4.11 -21.51 -7.66
N GLU A 90 -3.71 -22.76 -7.88
CA GLU A 90 -4.16 -23.57 -9.02
C GLU A 90 -5.68 -23.71 -9.04
N TYR A 91 -6.29 -24.00 -7.88
CA TYR A 91 -7.74 -24.07 -7.75
C TYR A 91 -8.42 -22.75 -8.13
N LEU A 92 -7.96 -21.61 -7.59
CA LEU A 92 -8.56 -20.30 -7.87
C LEU A 92 -8.47 -19.94 -9.35
N LEU A 93 -7.32 -20.18 -9.97
CA LEU A 93 -7.11 -19.95 -11.39
C LEU A 93 -7.99 -20.86 -12.25
N ALA A 94 -8.10 -22.14 -11.89
CA ALA A 94 -9.01 -23.09 -12.55
C ALA A 94 -10.49 -22.68 -12.42
N LYS A 95 -10.85 -21.93 -11.36
CA LYS A 95 -12.19 -21.35 -11.16
C LYS A 95 -12.37 -19.97 -11.81
N GLY A 96 -11.39 -19.48 -12.57
CA GLY A 96 -11.51 -18.27 -13.37
C GLY A 96 -10.95 -17.00 -12.73
N ALA A 97 -10.19 -17.11 -11.63
CA ALA A 97 -9.43 -15.97 -11.12
C ALA A 97 -8.46 -15.46 -12.21
N LYS A 98 -8.48 -14.15 -12.50
CA LYS A 98 -7.64 -13.56 -13.55
C LYS A 98 -6.18 -13.42 -13.12
N ILE A 99 -5.96 -13.10 -11.84
CA ILE A 99 -4.67 -12.92 -11.18
C ILE A 99 -4.84 -13.36 -9.72
N VAL A 100 -3.79 -13.97 -9.16
CA VAL A 100 -3.69 -14.23 -7.71
C VAL A 100 -2.57 -13.38 -7.13
N ILE A 101 -2.83 -12.74 -5.99
CA ILE A 101 -1.84 -11.95 -5.27
C ILE A 101 -1.53 -12.69 -3.98
N LEU A 102 -0.26 -12.99 -3.74
CA LEU A 102 0.18 -13.56 -2.47
C LEU A 102 0.51 -12.45 -1.49
N ASN A 103 0.21 -12.68 -0.22
CA ASN A 103 0.64 -11.81 0.88
C ASN A 103 1.20 -12.68 2.00
N ASP A 104 2.29 -13.39 1.70
CA ASP A 104 2.97 -14.29 2.63
C ASP A 104 4.48 -13.99 2.66
N ASN A 105 5.14 -14.42 3.73
CA ASN A 105 6.56 -14.29 3.95
C ASN A 105 7.34 -15.36 3.16
N LEU A 106 7.85 -14.95 2.00
CA LEU A 106 8.65 -15.78 1.11
C LEU A 106 10.16 -15.52 1.23
N PHE A 107 10.63 -14.98 2.36
CA PHE A 107 12.03 -14.63 2.59
C PHE A 107 12.90 -15.79 3.08
N HIS A 108 12.29 -16.81 3.68
CA HIS A 108 13.00 -17.97 4.26
C HIS A 108 12.65 -19.27 3.54
N ASN A 109 13.36 -20.36 3.84
CA ASN A 109 12.96 -21.71 3.38
C ASN A 109 11.68 -22.13 4.11
N ASP A 110 10.81 -22.88 3.45
CA ASP A 110 9.77 -23.62 4.16
C ASP A 110 10.40 -24.71 5.06
N TYR A 111 9.68 -25.08 6.11
CA TYR A 111 10.15 -26.04 7.12
C TYR A 111 9.87 -27.49 6.70
N ASP A 112 10.80 -28.38 7.04
CA ASP A 112 10.57 -29.82 6.89
C ASP A 112 9.51 -30.30 7.88
N ARG A 113 8.46 -30.93 7.37
CA ARG A 113 7.38 -31.53 8.16
C ARG A 113 7.47 -33.03 8.03
N LYS A 114 8.55 -33.60 8.61
CA LYS A 114 8.91 -35.03 8.52
C LYS A 114 7.76 -35.97 8.90
N THR A 115 6.97 -35.60 9.90
CA THR A 115 5.80 -36.39 10.36
C THR A 115 4.71 -36.55 9.30
N ARG A 116 4.71 -35.72 8.25
CA ARG A 116 3.76 -35.74 7.14
C ARG A 116 4.42 -36.03 5.79
N GLY A 117 5.71 -36.36 5.77
CA GLY A 117 6.47 -36.64 4.55
C GLY A 117 6.60 -35.44 3.60
N ILE A 118 6.48 -34.20 4.10
CA ILE A 118 6.63 -32.99 3.29
C ILE A 118 7.98 -32.35 3.59
N MET A 119 8.86 -32.31 2.59
CA MET A 119 10.13 -31.59 2.65
C MET A 119 9.93 -30.13 2.30
N GLY A 120 10.56 -29.22 3.05
CA GLY A 120 10.43 -27.78 2.82
C GLY A 120 10.92 -27.36 1.44
N VAL A 121 11.98 -28.00 0.93
CA VAL A 121 12.53 -27.74 -0.41
C VAL A 121 11.54 -28.12 -1.52
N GLU A 122 10.85 -29.25 -1.39
CA GLU A 122 9.85 -29.69 -2.37
C GLU A 122 8.63 -28.78 -2.34
N SER A 123 8.24 -28.33 -1.15
CA SER A 123 7.17 -27.38 -0.91
C SER A 123 7.48 -25.99 -1.53
N ASP A 124 8.70 -25.48 -1.35
CA ASP A 124 9.23 -24.29 -2.02
C ASP A 124 9.16 -24.43 -3.55
N LYS A 125 9.63 -25.57 -4.05
CA LYS A 125 9.68 -25.87 -5.49
C LYS A 125 8.27 -25.89 -6.11
N ALA A 126 7.32 -26.56 -5.47
CA ALA A 126 5.93 -26.62 -5.94
C ALA A 126 5.31 -25.21 -6.06
N LEU A 127 5.51 -24.35 -5.05
CA LEU A 127 5.03 -22.97 -5.10
C LEU A 127 5.76 -22.14 -6.16
N SER A 128 7.07 -22.30 -6.30
CA SER A 128 7.87 -21.65 -7.34
C SER A 128 7.36 -21.97 -8.74
N GLU A 129 7.14 -23.26 -9.04
CA GLU A 129 6.64 -23.73 -10.33
C GLU A 129 5.23 -23.20 -10.60
N THR A 130 4.38 -23.16 -9.57
CA THR A 130 3.05 -22.56 -9.64
C THR A 130 3.13 -21.07 -9.98
N ILE A 131 3.98 -20.30 -9.29
CA ILE A 131 4.16 -18.85 -9.54
C ILE A 131 4.70 -18.60 -10.95
N LYS A 132 5.67 -19.40 -11.41
CA LYS A 132 6.27 -19.25 -12.75
C LYS A 132 5.28 -19.52 -13.86
N SER A 133 4.44 -20.53 -13.69
CA SER A 133 3.52 -21.00 -14.74
C SER A 133 2.22 -20.20 -14.81
N ASN A 134 1.97 -19.30 -13.85
CA ASN A 134 0.68 -18.64 -13.69
C ASN A 134 0.80 -17.13 -13.46
N LYS A 135 -0.34 -16.43 -13.57
CA LYS A 135 -0.47 -15.00 -13.27
C LYS A 135 -0.55 -14.76 -11.77
N VAL A 136 0.58 -14.96 -11.08
CA VAL A 136 0.71 -14.75 -9.64
C VAL A 136 1.62 -13.54 -9.38
N ILE A 137 1.20 -12.66 -8.47
CA ILE A 137 2.00 -11.54 -8.01
C ILE A 137 2.51 -11.80 -6.60
N VAL A 138 3.82 -11.66 -6.41
CA VAL A 138 4.51 -11.89 -5.14
C VAL A 138 4.82 -10.54 -4.46
N PRO A 139 4.65 -10.42 -3.14
CA PRO A 139 4.89 -9.16 -2.46
C PRO A 139 6.39 -8.97 -2.23
N VAL A 140 6.83 -7.72 -2.37
CA VAL A 140 8.16 -7.28 -1.94
C VAL A 140 7.98 -6.35 -0.75
N THR A 141 8.82 -6.50 0.28
CA THR A 141 8.76 -5.60 1.43
C THR A 141 9.71 -4.44 1.20
N VAL A 142 9.20 -3.23 1.36
CA VAL A 142 10.01 -2.01 1.31
C VAL A 142 10.00 -1.36 2.68
N SER A 143 11.17 -1.08 3.22
CA SER A 143 11.34 -0.26 4.42
C SER A 143 11.84 1.13 4.01
N ASN A 144 11.36 2.18 4.68
CA ASN A 144 11.86 3.54 4.48
C ASN A 144 12.73 3.90 5.67
N GLN A 145 14.05 3.97 5.46
CA GLN A 145 15.00 4.41 6.46
C GLN A 145 15.70 5.67 5.92
N ASN A 146 15.54 6.80 6.60
CA ASN A 146 16.19 8.07 6.23
C ASN A 146 15.94 8.52 4.77
N ASN A 147 14.73 8.31 4.24
CA ASN A 147 14.35 8.57 2.84
C ASN A 147 15.02 7.66 1.80
N VAL A 148 15.70 6.60 2.23
CA VAL A 148 16.19 5.53 1.36
C VAL A 148 15.24 4.35 1.49
N TYR A 149 14.78 3.84 0.34
CA TYR A 149 13.95 2.64 0.29
C TYR A 149 14.84 1.40 0.26
N GLU A 150 14.90 0.69 1.38
CA GLU A 150 15.51 -0.63 1.43
C GLU A 150 14.47 -1.64 0.94
N VAL A 151 14.85 -2.43 -0.07
CA VAL A 151 13.97 -3.42 -0.68
C VAL A 151 14.42 -4.80 -0.23
N ARG A 152 13.48 -5.55 0.36
CA ARG A 152 13.66 -6.96 0.68
C ARG A 152 12.87 -7.79 -0.30
N TYR A 153 13.59 -8.48 -1.18
CA TYR A 153 13.00 -9.40 -2.15
C TYR A 153 12.75 -10.78 -1.52
N PRO A 154 11.69 -11.48 -1.96
CA PRO A 154 11.53 -12.92 -1.75
C PRO A 154 12.76 -13.70 -2.23
N LYS A 155 12.88 -14.96 -1.82
CA LYS A 155 13.90 -15.85 -2.38
C LYS A 155 13.87 -15.85 -3.92
N ASP A 156 15.05 -15.96 -4.54
CA ASP A 156 15.25 -15.90 -5.99
C ASP A 156 14.29 -16.79 -6.80
N LEU A 157 13.99 -17.98 -6.27
CA LEU A 157 13.07 -18.93 -6.89
C LEU A 157 11.63 -18.41 -7.06
N PHE A 158 11.23 -17.36 -6.34
CA PHE A 158 9.90 -16.75 -6.42
C PHE A 158 9.84 -15.46 -7.28
N ILE A 159 10.98 -14.88 -7.65
CA ILE A 159 11.03 -13.60 -8.39
C ILE A 159 11.34 -13.76 -9.89
N MET A 160 11.50 -14.99 -10.38
CA MET A 160 11.97 -15.28 -11.76
C MET A 160 11.04 -14.77 -12.88
N ASN A 161 9.78 -14.45 -12.60
CA ASN A 161 8.81 -13.99 -13.60
C ASN A 161 8.60 -12.46 -13.61
N ASN A 162 9.36 -11.70 -12.82
CA ASN A 162 9.18 -10.25 -12.61
C ASN A 162 7.73 -9.85 -12.24
N ASN A 163 6.94 -10.78 -11.70
CA ASN A 163 5.59 -10.52 -11.24
C ASN A 163 5.60 -10.26 -9.73
N PHE A 164 6.21 -9.15 -9.37
CA PHE A 164 6.25 -8.70 -8.00
C PHE A 164 5.96 -7.20 -7.90
N GLY A 165 5.55 -6.77 -6.71
CA GLY A 165 5.33 -5.37 -6.39
C GLY A 165 5.36 -5.16 -4.89
N PHE A 166 5.67 -3.94 -4.45
CA PHE A 166 5.75 -3.69 -3.02
C PHE A 166 4.37 -3.65 -2.37
N ASN A 167 4.26 -4.24 -1.18
CA ASN A 167 3.04 -4.23 -0.36
C ASN A 167 3.10 -3.19 0.78
N SER A 168 4.22 -2.50 0.96
CA SER A 168 4.39 -1.49 2.00
C SER A 168 3.45 -0.30 1.84
N ILE A 169 2.88 0.13 2.96
CA ILE A 169 2.03 1.31 3.06
C ILE A 169 2.83 2.41 3.74
N PHE A 170 2.97 3.56 3.07
CA PHE A 170 3.66 4.72 3.62
C PHE A 170 2.65 5.67 4.25
N THR A 171 2.77 5.85 5.56
CA THR A 171 1.92 6.76 6.34
C THR A 171 2.59 8.14 6.47
N GLU A 172 1.79 9.18 6.69
CA GLU A 172 2.34 10.45 7.17
C GLU A 172 2.74 10.36 8.65
N ASN A 173 3.37 11.39 9.20
CA ASN A 173 3.80 11.44 10.62
C ASN A 173 2.67 11.20 11.64
N ASN A 174 1.40 11.33 11.22
CA ASN A 174 0.23 11.05 12.06
C ASN A 174 -0.37 9.65 11.82
N GLY A 175 0.32 8.75 11.12
CA GLY A 175 -0.13 7.39 10.85
C GLY A 175 -1.19 7.26 9.76
N ILE A 176 -1.67 8.37 9.18
CA ILE A 176 -2.76 8.35 8.20
C ILE A 176 -2.19 8.23 6.78
N VAL A 177 -2.82 7.38 5.97
CA VAL A 177 -2.51 7.20 4.55
C VAL A 177 -3.40 8.14 3.72
N ARG A 178 -2.83 9.26 3.25
CA ARG A 178 -3.53 10.20 2.35
C ARG A 178 -3.10 10.08 0.89
N LYS A 179 -1.97 9.40 0.65
CA LYS A 179 -1.37 9.20 -0.68
C LYS A 179 -0.92 7.76 -0.79
N TYR A 180 -1.31 7.11 -1.87
CA TYR A 180 -0.82 5.79 -2.22
C TYR A 180 0.25 5.93 -3.30
N LYS A 181 1.41 5.30 -3.10
CA LYS A 181 2.48 5.31 -4.09
C LYS A 181 2.22 4.21 -5.12
N LEU A 182 2.20 4.56 -6.40
CA LEU A 182 2.08 3.59 -7.49
C LEU A 182 3.41 2.90 -7.80
N GLY A 183 4.52 3.55 -7.42
CA GLY A 183 5.86 3.04 -7.57
C GLY A 183 6.83 3.81 -6.69
N ILE A 184 8.03 3.27 -6.57
CA ILE A 184 9.17 3.90 -5.93
C ILE A 184 10.41 3.65 -6.77
N ASP A 185 11.32 4.61 -6.76
CA ASP A 185 12.67 4.42 -7.30
C ASP A 185 13.54 3.79 -6.20
N THR A 186 14.21 2.70 -6.56
CA THR A 186 15.11 1.92 -5.70
C THR A 186 16.49 1.87 -6.35
N VAL A 187 17.48 1.35 -5.63
CA VAL A 187 18.84 1.17 -6.19
C VAL A 187 18.83 0.20 -7.38
N ASP A 188 17.90 -0.75 -7.40
CA ASP A 188 17.74 -1.75 -8.46
C ASP A 188 16.83 -1.27 -9.61
N GLY A 189 16.30 -0.05 -9.51
CA GLY A 189 15.41 0.57 -10.49
C GLY A 189 14.01 0.85 -9.96
N TYR A 190 13.04 0.92 -10.89
CA TYR A 190 11.66 1.25 -10.53
C TYR A 190 10.92 0.01 -9.99
N LEU A 191 10.38 0.11 -8.79
CA LEU A 191 9.57 -0.93 -8.17
C LEU A 191 8.09 -0.49 -8.10
N PRO A 192 7.17 -1.12 -8.85
CA PRO A 192 5.76 -0.80 -8.78
C PRO A 192 5.15 -1.27 -7.46
N SER A 193 4.07 -0.62 -7.02
CA SER A 193 3.22 -1.17 -5.95
C SER A 193 2.47 -2.39 -6.45
N ILE A 194 2.10 -3.27 -5.54
CA ILE A 194 1.39 -4.51 -5.87
C ILE A 194 0.08 -4.23 -6.61
N ALA A 195 -0.64 -3.17 -6.21
CA ALA A 195 -1.87 -2.75 -6.88
C ALA A 195 -1.61 -2.25 -8.30
N PHE A 196 -0.53 -1.48 -8.50
CA PHE A 196 -0.18 -0.99 -9.83
C PHE A 196 0.28 -2.12 -10.75
N LYS A 197 1.09 -3.06 -10.25
CA LYS A 197 1.50 -4.25 -10.99
C LYS A 197 0.29 -5.12 -11.39
N THR A 198 -0.68 -5.26 -10.49
CA THR A 198 -1.95 -5.97 -10.78
C THR A 198 -2.69 -5.31 -11.94
N TYR A 199 -2.83 -3.97 -11.91
CA TYR A 199 -3.44 -3.22 -13.00
C TYR A 199 -2.70 -3.43 -14.34
N GLN A 200 -1.36 -3.37 -14.33
CA GLN A 200 -0.54 -3.60 -15.53
C GLN A 200 -0.79 -5.00 -16.11
N MET A 201 -0.78 -6.04 -15.27
CA MET A 201 -0.99 -7.42 -15.69
C MET A 201 -2.42 -7.69 -16.19
N LEU A 202 -3.45 -7.10 -15.57
CA LEU A 202 -4.84 -7.26 -16.03
C LEU A 202 -5.08 -6.64 -17.41
N ASN A 203 -4.38 -5.55 -17.71
CA ASN A 203 -4.57 -4.80 -18.95
C ASN A 203 -3.53 -5.13 -20.04
N ASN A 204 -2.64 -6.11 -19.80
CA ASN A 204 -1.49 -6.41 -20.66
C ASN A 204 -0.67 -5.13 -21.02
N LYS A 205 -0.57 -4.19 -20.08
CA LYS A 205 0.14 -2.92 -20.27
C LYS A 205 1.52 -3.02 -19.63
N ASN A 206 2.55 -3.06 -20.48
CA ASN A 206 3.96 -2.99 -20.04
C ASN A 206 4.43 -1.53 -19.83
N ASN A 207 3.63 -0.54 -20.27
CA ASN A 207 4.02 0.87 -20.24
C ASN A 207 3.46 1.61 -19.03
N TYR A 208 4.28 2.53 -18.48
CA TYR A 208 3.99 3.43 -17.36
C TYR A 208 2.86 4.44 -17.61
N ASN A 209 2.25 4.44 -18.79
CA ASN A 209 1.15 5.33 -19.14
C ASN A 209 -0.18 4.74 -18.69
N VAL A 210 -0.51 4.97 -17.42
CA VAL A 210 -1.89 4.82 -16.93
C VAL A 210 -2.67 6.03 -17.39
N ALA A 211 -3.81 5.81 -18.05
CA ALA A 211 -4.68 6.88 -18.53
C ALA A 211 -5.02 7.83 -17.37
N GLY A 212 -4.44 9.03 -17.40
CA GLY A 212 -4.68 10.10 -16.42
C GLY A 212 -3.68 10.21 -15.26
N ALA A 213 -2.72 9.31 -15.10
CA ALA A 213 -1.66 9.44 -14.10
C ALA A 213 -0.28 9.43 -14.77
N LYS A 214 0.30 10.62 -14.97
CA LYS A 214 1.73 10.75 -15.26
C LYS A 214 2.46 10.36 -13.98
N ILE A 215 3.12 9.21 -13.98
CA ILE A 215 4.06 8.85 -12.93
C ILE A 215 5.16 9.90 -13.00
N MET A 216 5.11 10.88 -12.10
CA MET A 216 6.21 11.81 -11.91
C MET A 216 7.27 11.04 -11.15
N SER A 217 8.33 10.60 -11.84
CA SER A 217 9.62 10.40 -11.20
C SER A 217 9.99 11.73 -10.57
N THR A 218 10.10 11.78 -9.24
CA THR A 218 10.56 12.97 -8.53
C THR A 218 12.04 13.17 -8.74
#